data_AF-A0A1X7TMD0-F1
#
_entry.id   AF-A0A1X7TMD0-F1
#
_cell.length_a   1.000
_cell.length_b   1.000
_cell.length_c   1.000
_cell.angle_alpha   90.00
_cell.angle_beta   90.00
_cell.angle_gamma   90.00
#
_symmetry.space_group_name_H-M   'P 1'
#
loop_
_entity.id
_entity.type
_entity.pdbx_description
1 polymer ?
#
loop_
_entity_poly.entity_id
_entity_poly.type
_entity_poly.pdbx_seq_one_letter_code
_entity_poly.pdbx_strand_id
1 'polypeptide(L)'
;MYSLMKKTAVLPSPQEATVVIMEITDSYTKHKEALEKSLNPVKGKIEGLKKVLSALAEREDEIRERREGILEEIHEMVEEMMDVLRQSERKLTEQAIRVTDDKLKVLSDQMKSAEMSLSLLEDFVEQSLKTGSPPEVLRSKKQLMERMSEVTGGINLEELNPKEEADVKISNRYITLEILLYHHNLE
;
A
#
# COMPACT_ATOMS: atom_id res chain seq x y z
N MET A 1 -54.68 84.16 -47.27
CA MET A 1 -55.20 82.80 -47.57
C MET A 1 -54.04 81.94 -48.05
N TYR A 2 -53.66 80.96 -47.26
CA TYR A 2 -52.55 80.03 -47.54
C TYR A 2 -52.91 79.13 -48.73
N SER A 3 -52.18 79.24 -49.85
CA SER A 3 -52.26 78.25 -50.92
C SER A 3 -51.26 77.15 -50.62
N LEU A 4 -51.76 76.03 -50.09
CA LEU A 4 -51.00 74.78 -50.02
C LEU A 4 -50.63 74.37 -51.44
N MET A 5 -49.37 74.54 -51.83
CA MET A 5 -48.81 73.82 -52.96
C MET A 5 -48.82 72.33 -52.61
N LYS A 6 -49.89 71.64 -53.03
CA LYS A 6 -49.88 70.19 -53.17
C LYS A 6 -48.72 69.86 -54.12
N LYS A 7 -47.59 69.39 -53.58
CA LYS A 7 -46.58 68.69 -54.36
C LYS A 7 -47.27 67.43 -54.88
N THR A 8 -47.81 67.51 -56.09
CA THR A 8 -48.31 66.36 -56.83
C THR A 8 -47.10 65.44 -57.04
N ALA A 9 -47.07 64.32 -56.34
CA ALA A 9 -46.11 63.26 -56.62
C ALA A 9 -46.42 62.78 -58.04
N VAL A 10 -45.59 63.19 -58.99
CA VAL A 10 -45.66 62.72 -60.38
C VAL A 10 -45.35 61.23 -60.34
N LEU A 11 -46.34 60.41 -60.67
CA LEU A 11 -46.14 58.98 -60.82
C LEU A 11 -45.15 58.76 -61.98
N PRO A 12 -44.14 57.88 -61.80
CA PRO A 12 -43.15 57.65 -62.84
C PRO A 12 -43.83 57.15 -64.11
N SER A 13 -43.32 57.60 -65.26
CA SER A 13 -43.77 57.10 -66.56
C SER A 13 -43.55 55.58 -66.64
N PRO A 14 -44.33 54.84 -67.45
CA PRO A 14 -44.17 53.40 -67.62
C PRO A 14 -42.73 52.99 -68.00
N GLN A 15 -42.00 53.83 -68.75
CA GLN A 15 -40.60 53.61 -69.05
C GLN A 15 -39.69 53.77 -67.82
N GLU A 16 -39.88 54.81 -67.00
CA GLU A 16 -39.09 55.03 -65.77
C GLU A 16 -39.33 53.95 -64.72
N ALA A 17 -40.57 53.49 -64.56
CA ALA A 17 -40.89 52.38 -63.65
C ALA A 17 -40.20 51.07 -64.08
N THR A 18 -40.08 50.83 -65.40
CA THR A 18 -39.40 49.65 -65.95
C THR A 18 -37.89 49.69 -65.71
N VAL A 19 -37.26 50.86 -65.86
CA VAL A 19 -35.82 51.05 -65.59
C VAL A 19 -35.50 50.81 -64.11
N VAL A 20 -36.31 51.35 -63.19
CA VAL A 20 -36.11 51.17 -61.74
C VAL A 20 -36.25 49.70 -61.33
N ILE A 21 -37.24 48.97 -61.88
CA ILE A 21 -37.40 47.53 -61.61
C ILE A 21 -36.20 46.73 -62.11
N MET A 22 -35.64 47.09 -63.26
CA MET A 22 -34.46 46.44 -63.83
C MET A 22 -33.21 46.70 -62.97
N GLU A 23 -32.97 47.94 -62.53
CA GLU A 23 -31.85 48.28 -61.65
C GLU A 23 -31.93 47.59 -60.28
N ILE A 24 -33.13 47.49 -59.70
CA ILE A 24 -33.37 46.76 -58.45
C ILE A 24 -33.09 45.26 -58.66
N THR A 25 -33.51 44.70 -59.79
CA THR A 25 -33.31 43.28 -60.12
C THR A 25 -31.81 42.96 -60.31
N ASP A 26 -31.08 43.83 -61.00
CA ASP A 26 -29.64 43.72 -61.20
C ASP A 26 -28.87 43.84 -59.88
N SER A 27 -29.25 44.83 -59.06
CA SER A 27 -28.67 45.03 -57.72
C SER A 27 -28.92 43.82 -56.82
N TYR A 28 -30.17 43.33 -56.76
CA TYR A 28 -30.54 42.14 -56.00
C TYR A 28 -29.72 40.92 -56.44
N THR A 29 -29.58 40.70 -57.75
CA THR A 29 -28.83 39.56 -58.30
C THR A 29 -27.35 39.62 -57.91
N LYS A 30 -26.70 40.80 -58.05
CA LYS A 30 -25.30 40.99 -57.66
C LYS A 30 -25.07 40.76 -56.16
N HIS A 31 -25.96 41.30 -55.32
CA HIS A 31 -25.85 41.12 -53.87
C HIS A 31 -26.11 39.66 -53.46
N LYS A 32 -27.06 38.98 -54.09
CA LYS A 32 -27.32 37.55 -53.87
C LYS A 32 -26.10 36.69 -54.22
N GLU A 33 -25.49 36.90 -55.39
CA GLU A 33 -24.28 36.17 -55.79
C GLU A 33 -23.10 36.43 -54.84
N ALA A 34 -22.90 37.68 -54.41
CA ALA A 34 -21.85 38.03 -53.47
C ALA A 34 -22.06 37.34 -52.10
N LEU A 35 -23.32 37.26 -51.65
CA LEU A 35 -23.69 36.54 -50.42
C LEU A 35 -23.44 35.04 -50.56
N GLU A 36 -23.84 34.42 -51.68
CA GLU A 36 -23.62 33.00 -51.94
C GLU A 36 -22.12 32.65 -51.98
N LYS A 37 -21.31 33.47 -52.66
CA LYS A 37 -19.84 33.34 -52.67
C LYS A 37 -19.25 33.43 -51.27
N SER A 38 -19.76 34.33 -50.43
CA SER A 38 -19.31 34.51 -49.05
C SER A 38 -19.76 33.39 -48.10
N LEU A 39 -20.91 32.77 -48.37
CA LEU A 39 -21.49 31.72 -47.54
C LEU A 39 -20.79 30.36 -47.73
N ASN A 40 -20.28 30.08 -48.93
CA ASN A 40 -19.61 28.80 -49.23
C ASN A 40 -18.39 28.51 -48.32
N PRO A 41 -17.46 29.46 -48.09
CA PRO A 41 -16.39 29.30 -47.10
C PRO A 41 -16.90 29.06 -45.68
N VAL A 42 -18.01 29.70 -45.29
CA VAL A 42 -18.61 29.51 -43.95
C VAL A 42 -19.13 28.10 -43.78
N LYS A 43 -19.84 27.55 -44.79
CA LYS A 43 -20.28 26.15 -44.78
C LYS A 43 -19.10 25.18 -44.66
N GLY A 44 -18.01 25.45 -45.37
CA GLY A 44 -16.76 24.66 -45.26
C GLY A 44 -16.17 24.70 -43.85
N LYS A 45 -16.13 25.88 -43.22
CA LYS A 45 -15.68 26.02 -41.82
C LYS A 45 -16.59 25.28 -40.84
N ILE A 46 -17.91 25.32 -41.03
CA ILE A 46 -18.86 24.58 -40.18
C ILE A 46 -18.56 23.07 -40.24
N GLU A 47 -18.35 22.52 -41.44
CA GLU A 47 -18.03 21.10 -41.60
C GLU A 47 -16.67 20.74 -41.00
N GLY A 48 -15.67 21.61 -41.17
CA GLY A 48 -14.36 21.45 -40.52
C GLY A 48 -14.47 21.45 -38.99
N LEU A 49 -15.24 22.36 -38.40
CA LEU A 49 -15.45 22.44 -36.96
C LEU A 49 -16.16 21.20 -36.41
N LYS A 50 -17.14 20.64 -37.13
CA LYS A 50 -17.78 19.38 -36.73
C LYS A 50 -16.77 18.24 -36.60
N LYS A 51 -15.89 18.08 -37.60
CA LYS A 51 -14.83 17.04 -37.56
C LYS A 51 -13.86 17.26 -36.41
N VAL A 52 -13.45 18.51 -36.17
CA VAL A 52 -12.60 18.85 -35.02
C VAL A 52 -13.28 18.50 -33.70
N LEU A 53 -14.57 18.84 -33.54
CA LEU A 53 -15.32 18.51 -32.33
C LEU A 53 -15.40 16.99 -32.08
N SER A 54 -15.64 16.20 -33.12
CA SER A 54 -15.64 14.73 -33.01
C SER A 54 -14.27 14.20 -32.56
N ALA A 55 -13.18 14.64 -33.19
CA ALA A 55 -11.83 14.21 -32.82
C ALA A 55 -11.43 14.64 -31.40
N LEU A 56 -11.89 15.81 -30.94
CA LEU A 56 -11.67 16.26 -29.56
C LEU A 56 -12.43 15.40 -28.56
N ALA A 57 -13.68 15.02 -28.86
CA ALA A 57 -14.47 14.15 -28.00
C ALA A 57 -13.83 12.75 -27.85
N GLU A 58 -13.42 12.13 -28.97
CA GLU A 58 -12.69 10.86 -28.97
C GLU A 58 -11.42 10.94 -28.09
N ARG A 59 -10.66 12.03 -28.23
CA ARG A 59 -9.43 12.22 -27.46
C ARG A 59 -9.70 12.45 -25.97
N GLU A 60 -10.78 13.13 -25.62
CA GLU A 60 -11.19 13.32 -24.23
C GLU A 60 -11.52 11.98 -23.57
N ASP A 61 -12.24 11.11 -24.28
CA ASP A 61 -12.61 9.78 -23.81
C ASP A 61 -11.37 8.90 -23.61
N GLU A 62 -10.44 8.88 -24.58
CA GLU A 62 -9.16 8.17 -24.44
C GLU A 62 -8.34 8.62 -23.21
N ILE A 63 -8.32 9.93 -22.94
CA ILE A 63 -7.61 10.48 -21.76
C ILE A 63 -8.27 9.97 -20.48
N ARG A 64 -9.60 9.88 -20.44
CA ARG A 64 -10.34 9.39 -19.27
C ARG A 64 -10.08 7.90 -19.03
N GLU A 65 -10.14 7.09 -20.06
CA GLU A 65 -9.85 5.64 -19.97
C GLU A 65 -8.40 5.39 -19.52
N ARG A 66 -7.43 6.09 -20.13
CA ARG A 66 -6.02 5.96 -19.72
C ARG A 66 -5.78 6.39 -18.28
N ARG A 67 -6.47 7.42 -17.81
CA ARG A 67 -6.40 7.85 -16.41
C ARG A 67 -6.86 6.73 -15.48
N GLU A 68 -7.96 6.05 -15.81
CA GLU A 68 -8.47 4.93 -15.00
C GLU A 68 -7.48 3.77 -14.97
N GLY A 69 -6.89 3.41 -16.12
CA GLY A 69 -5.84 2.37 -16.18
C GLY A 69 -4.63 2.68 -15.29
N ILE A 70 -4.10 3.92 -15.37
CA ILE A 70 -2.97 4.33 -14.52
C ILE A 70 -3.31 4.28 -13.03
N LEU A 71 -4.55 4.65 -12.66
CA LEU A 71 -4.97 4.61 -11.26
C LEU A 71 -5.07 3.17 -10.73
N GLU A 72 -5.52 2.23 -11.56
CA GLU A 72 -5.56 0.80 -11.22
C GLU A 72 -4.13 0.24 -11.07
N GLU A 73 -3.24 0.52 -12.03
CA GLU A 73 -1.84 0.08 -11.96
C GLU A 73 -1.13 0.57 -10.69
N ILE A 74 -1.37 1.83 -10.29
CA ILE A 74 -0.84 2.37 -9.02
C ILE A 74 -1.39 1.59 -7.83
N HIS A 75 -2.68 1.28 -7.82
CA HIS A 75 -3.30 0.53 -6.73
C HIS A 75 -2.75 -0.89 -6.64
N GLU A 76 -2.68 -1.60 -7.77
CA GLU A 76 -2.15 -2.97 -7.85
C GLU A 76 -0.70 -3.04 -7.36
N MET A 77 0.17 -2.13 -7.83
CA MET A 77 1.56 -2.08 -7.36
C MET A 77 1.67 -1.90 -5.84
N VAL A 78 0.83 -1.05 -5.24
CA VAL A 78 0.84 -0.82 -3.79
C VAL A 78 0.34 -2.07 -3.04
N GLU A 79 -0.72 -2.73 -3.50
CA GLU A 79 -1.22 -3.95 -2.87
C GLU A 79 -0.20 -5.08 -2.94
N GLU A 80 0.50 -5.26 -4.07
CA GLU A 80 1.58 -6.24 -4.20
C GLU A 80 2.71 -5.98 -3.20
N MET A 81 3.14 -4.72 -3.05
CA MET A 81 4.16 -4.34 -2.06
C MET A 81 3.68 -4.59 -0.63
N MET A 82 2.41 -4.27 -0.32
CA MET A 82 1.83 -4.51 0.99
C MET A 82 1.77 -5.99 1.33
N ASP A 83 1.46 -6.85 0.37
CA ASP A 83 1.42 -8.28 0.58
C ASP A 83 2.80 -8.88 0.84
N VAL A 84 3.85 -8.42 0.16
CA VAL A 84 5.24 -8.79 0.46
C VAL A 84 5.60 -8.38 1.89
N LEU A 85 5.28 -7.15 2.30
CA LEU A 85 5.55 -6.67 3.65
C LEU A 85 4.81 -7.50 4.71
N ARG A 86 3.52 -7.80 4.49
CA ARG A 86 2.73 -8.67 5.38
C ARG A 86 3.30 -10.08 5.49
N GLN A 87 3.77 -10.65 4.38
CA GLN A 87 4.42 -11.97 4.41
C GLN A 87 5.74 -11.94 5.20
N SER A 88 6.56 -10.91 4.98
CA SER A 88 7.80 -10.70 5.72
C SER A 88 7.54 -10.53 7.23
N GLU A 89 6.52 -9.75 7.61
CA GLU A 89 6.09 -9.59 9.01
C GLU A 89 5.73 -10.94 9.66
N ARG A 90 4.91 -11.76 8.99
CA ARG A 90 4.54 -13.10 9.51
C ARG A 90 5.77 -13.98 9.72
N LYS A 91 6.68 -14.04 8.73
CA LYS A 91 7.91 -14.84 8.82
C LYS A 91 8.79 -14.39 10.01
N LEU A 92 8.94 -13.08 10.22
CA LEU A 92 9.73 -12.54 11.33
C LEU A 92 9.06 -12.80 12.68
N THR A 93 7.74 -12.68 12.74
CA THR A 93 6.95 -12.99 13.95
C THR A 93 7.08 -14.47 14.32
N GLU A 94 6.94 -15.37 13.36
CA GLU A 94 7.15 -16.81 13.56
C GLU A 94 8.58 -17.14 13.97
N GLN A 95 9.57 -16.41 13.46
CA GLN A 95 10.95 -16.56 13.91
C GLN A 95 11.13 -16.11 15.37
N ALA A 96 10.56 -14.95 15.74
CA ALA A 96 10.63 -14.43 17.10
C ALA A 96 10.01 -15.39 18.11
N ILE A 97 8.84 -15.94 17.78
CA ILE A 97 8.14 -16.93 18.60
C ILE A 97 9.02 -18.16 18.79
N ARG A 98 9.52 -18.76 17.69
CA ARG A 98 10.37 -19.96 17.77
C ARG A 98 11.61 -19.77 18.63
N VAL A 99 12.34 -18.66 18.41
CA VAL A 99 13.55 -18.35 19.20
C VAL A 99 13.22 -18.19 20.67
N THR A 100 12.09 -17.54 20.98
CA THR A 100 11.65 -17.34 22.37
C THR A 100 11.25 -18.67 23.01
N ASP A 101 10.48 -19.50 22.31
CA ASP A 101 10.03 -20.81 22.80
C ASP A 101 11.22 -21.74 23.06
N ASP A 102 12.21 -21.75 22.17
CA ASP A 102 13.44 -22.54 22.34
C ASP A 102 14.22 -22.09 23.58
N LYS A 103 14.37 -20.77 23.79
CA LYS A 103 15.01 -20.20 24.99
C LYS A 103 14.25 -20.57 26.27
N LEU A 104 12.93 -20.44 26.27
CA LEU A 104 12.08 -20.78 27.41
C LEU A 104 12.14 -22.28 27.74
N LYS A 105 12.23 -23.13 26.71
CA LYS A 105 12.40 -24.57 26.90
C LYS A 105 13.72 -24.90 27.61
N VAL A 106 14.83 -24.29 27.18
CA VAL A 106 16.14 -24.46 27.84
C VAL A 106 16.03 -24.06 29.32
N LEU A 107 15.46 -22.90 29.62
CA LEU A 107 15.26 -22.45 31.01
C LEU A 107 14.37 -23.40 31.81
N SER A 108 13.28 -23.91 31.22
CA SER A 108 12.40 -24.88 31.88
C SER A 108 13.13 -26.17 32.25
N ASP A 109 13.99 -26.68 31.37
CA ASP A 109 14.77 -27.88 31.63
C ASP A 109 15.84 -27.62 32.72
N GLN A 110 16.45 -26.42 32.75
CA GLN A 110 17.35 -26.01 33.84
C GLN A 110 16.62 -25.92 35.18
N MET A 111 15.41 -25.35 35.22
CA MET A 111 14.60 -25.27 36.43
C MET A 111 14.27 -26.66 36.98
N LYS A 112 13.85 -27.60 36.12
CA LYS A 112 13.57 -28.98 36.53
C LYS A 112 14.82 -29.65 37.12
N SER A 113 15.98 -29.44 36.49
CA SER A 113 17.25 -29.96 37.02
C SER A 113 17.56 -29.39 38.40
N ALA A 114 17.36 -28.08 38.60
CA ALA A 114 17.59 -27.42 39.89
C ALA A 114 16.60 -27.89 40.96
N GLU A 115 15.32 -28.04 40.62
CA GLU A 115 14.27 -28.57 41.51
C GLU A 115 14.59 -30.01 41.94
N MET A 116 15.03 -30.87 41.02
CA MET A 116 15.46 -32.23 41.33
C MET A 116 16.67 -32.26 42.28
N SER A 117 17.68 -31.41 42.04
CA SER A 117 18.84 -31.28 42.93
C SER A 117 18.44 -30.77 44.32
N LEU A 118 17.53 -29.80 44.39
CA LEU A 118 17.02 -29.27 45.66
C LEU A 118 16.27 -30.34 46.45
N SER A 119 15.33 -31.05 45.81
CA SER A 119 14.56 -32.13 46.46
C SER A 119 15.48 -33.24 46.98
N LEU A 120 16.51 -33.62 46.22
CA LEU A 120 17.49 -34.61 46.65
C LEU A 120 18.28 -34.14 47.90
N LEU A 121 18.63 -32.87 47.99
CA LEU A 121 19.28 -32.29 49.16
C LEU A 121 18.34 -32.22 50.37
N GLU A 122 17.10 -31.78 50.17
CA GLU A 122 16.09 -31.69 51.23
C GLU A 122 15.78 -33.07 51.82
N ASP A 123 15.55 -34.07 50.98
CA ASP A 123 15.34 -35.46 51.39
C ASP A 123 16.54 -35.99 52.19
N PHE A 124 17.77 -35.72 51.73
CA PHE A 124 18.98 -36.12 52.42
C PHE A 124 19.11 -35.45 53.80
N VAL A 125 18.83 -34.15 53.89
CA VAL A 125 18.85 -33.40 55.15
C VAL A 125 17.80 -33.94 56.11
N GLU A 126 16.57 -34.15 55.66
CA GLU A 126 15.48 -34.65 56.50
C GLU A 126 15.79 -36.07 57.02
N GLN A 127 16.29 -36.97 56.17
CA GLN A 127 16.69 -38.32 56.58
C GLN A 127 17.88 -38.30 57.53
N SER A 128 18.85 -37.42 57.31
CA SER A 128 20.05 -37.31 58.16
C SER A 128 19.73 -36.74 59.55
N LEU A 129 18.71 -35.90 59.68
CA LEU A 129 18.28 -35.34 60.97
C LEU A 129 17.42 -36.29 61.81
N LYS A 130 16.85 -37.34 61.20
CA LYS A 130 16.11 -38.41 61.91
C LYS A 130 17.03 -39.38 62.69
N THR A 131 18.29 -39.02 62.91
CA THR A 131 19.29 -39.87 63.59
C THR A 131 18.82 -40.37 64.95
N GLY A 132 19.10 -41.65 65.21
CA GLY A 132 18.75 -42.36 66.43
C GLY A 132 19.57 -41.95 67.66
N SER A 133 19.61 -42.82 68.65
CA SER A 133 20.26 -42.58 69.94
C SER A 133 21.73 -42.13 69.80
N PRO A 134 22.30 -41.39 70.78
CA PRO A 134 23.68 -40.88 70.70
C PRO A 134 24.76 -41.91 70.28
N PRO A 135 24.72 -43.19 70.68
CA PRO A 135 25.67 -44.20 70.21
C PRO A 135 25.53 -44.55 68.73
N GLU A 136 24.31 -44.53 68.18
CA GLU A 136 24.04 -44.82 66.77
C GLU A 136 24.56 -43.70 65.87
N VAL A 137 24.38 -42.44 66.29
CA VAL A 137 24.92 -41.26 65.59
C VAL A 137 26.45 -41.34 65.48
N LEU A 138 27.13 -41.70 66.57
CA LEU A 138 28.59 -41.85 66.57
C LEU A 138 29.07 -42.97 65.64
N ARG A 139 28.30 -44.06 65.52
CA ARG A 139 28.60 -45.20 64.65
C ARG A 139 28.39 -44.86 63.16
N SER A 140 27.39 -44.04 62.82
CA SER A 140 27.06 -43.68 61.42
C SER A 140 27.73 -42.39 60.92
N LYS A 141 28.29 -41.55 61.81
CA LYS A 141 28.90 -40.25 61.49
C LYS A 141 29.79 -40.25 60.25
N LYS A 142 30.73 -41.19 60.15
CA LYS A 142 31.69 -41.24 59.03
C LYS A 142 30.97 -41.47 57.69
N GLN A 143 30.05 -42.44 57.65
CA GLN A 143 29.28 -42.76 56.44
C GLN A 143 28.35 -41.60 56.04
N LEU A 144 27.72 -40.93 57.01
CA LEU A 144 26.91 -39.74 56.75
C LEU A 144 27.73 -38.58 56.19
N MET A 145 28.95 -38.35 56.70
CA MET A 145 29.85 -37.32 56.17
C MET A 145 30.35 -37.62 54.75
N GLU A 146 30.68 -38.88 54.46
CA GLU A 146 31.06 -39.32 53.11
C GLU A 146 29.90 -39.13 52.13
N ARG A 147 28.68 -39.60 52.47
CA ARG A 147 27.48 -39.36 51.67
C ARG A 147 27.15 -37.89 51.49
N MET A 148 27.32 -37.08 52.54
CA MET A 148 27.09 -35.64 52.45
C MET A 148 28.04 -35.00 51.44
N SER A 149 29.30 -35.41 51.44
CA SER A 149 30.31 -34.94 50.47
C SER A 149 30.01 -35.43 49.05
N GLU A 150 29.53 -36.66 48.89
CA GLU A 150 29.12 -37.22 47.60
C GLU A 150 27.90 -36.49 47.01
N VAL A 151 26.85 -36.31 47.82
CA VAL A 151 25.62 -35.64 47.41
C VAL A 151 25.87 -34.18 47.06
N THR A 152 26.64 -33.44 47.87
CA THR A 152 26.98 -32.05 47.55
C THR A 152 27.97 -31.94 46.38
N GLY A 153 28.94 -32.85 46.27
CA GLY A 153 29.88 -32.88 45.17
C GLY A 153 29.27 -33.26 43.82
N GLY A 154 28.15 -33.98 43.82
CA GLY A 154 27.38 -34.35 42.62
C GLY A 154 26.53 -33.23 42.03
N ILE A 155 26.37 -32.09 42.74
CA ILE A 155 25.56 -30.96 42.28
C ILE A 155 26.49 -29.85 41.80
N ASN A 156 26.47 -29.60 40.49
CA ASN A 156 27.21 -28.49 39.90
C ASN A 156 26.32 -27.23 39.79
N LEU A 157 26.51 -26.28 40.71
CA LEU A 157 25.74 -25.02 40.72
C LEU A 157 26.00 -24.15 39.48
N GLU A 158 27.20 -24.21 38.89
CA GLU A 158 27.51 -23.40 37.70
C GLU A 158 26.70 -23.86 36.48
N GLU A 159 26.43 -25.16 36.36
CA GLU A 159 25.62 -25.72 35.26
C GLU A 159 24.12 -25.36 35.38
N LEU A 160 23.67 -25.00 36.58
CA LEU A 160 22.30 -24.59 36.88
C LEU A 160 22.05 -23.09 36.65
N ASN A 161 23.10 -22.28 36.46
CA ASN A 161 22.95 -20.87 36.15
C ASN A 161 22.23 -20.68 34.80
N PRO A 162 21.38 -19.65 34.66
CA PRO A 162 20.72 -19.36 33.38
C PRO A 162 21.75 -19.22 32.25
N LYS A 163 21.59 -20.03 31.21
CA LYS A 163 22.47 -20.01 30.02
C LYS A 163 21.97 -19.07 28.94
N GLU A 164 20.68 -18.76 28.97
CA GLU A 164 20.02 -17.92 27.96
C GLU A 164 19.97 -16.46 28.40
N GLU A 165 20.33 -15.57 27.47
CA GLU A 165 20.07 -14.12 27.59
C GLU A 165 18.61 -13.81 27.22
N ALA A 166 18.08 -12.74 27.83
CA ALA A 166 16.73 -12.26 27.56
C ALA A 166 16.56 -11.65 26.15
N ASP A 167 17.64 -11.11 25.57
CA ASP A 167 17.59 -10.46 24.28
C ASP A 167 17.34 -11.48 23.15
N VAL A 168 16.37 -11.17 22.29
CA VAL A 168 16.05 -11.97 21.09
C VAL A 168 16.63 -11.27 19.87
N LYS A 169 17.54 -11.96 19.17
CA LYS A 169 18.12 -11.48 17.91
C LYS A 169 17.40 -12.16 16.74
N ILE A 170 16.77 -11.35 15.89
CA ILE A 170 16.05 -11.80 14.70
C ILE A 170 16.86 -11.41 13.46
N SER A 171 16.90 -12.28 12.44
CA SER A 171 17.66 -12.03 11.22
C SER A 171 16.80 -11.23 10.22
N ASN A 172 17.22 -10.00 9.92
CA ASN A 172 16.53 -9.13 8.95
C ASN A 172 16.88 -9.45 7.48
N ARG A 173 17.48 -10.60 7.19
CA ARG A 173 17.93 -10.94 5.81
C ARG A 173 16.79 -11.05 4.80
N TYR A 174 15.56 -11.29 5.26
CA TYR A 174 14.41 -11.52 4.38
C TYR A 174 13.81 -10.21 3.81
N ILE A 175 13.76 -9.13 4.61
CA ILE A 175 13.13 -7.87 4.17
C ILE A 175 13.95 -7.21 3.06
N THR A 176 15.28 -7.21 3.19
CA THR A 176 16.16 -6.51 2.24
C THR A 176 16.18 -7.15 0.86
N LEU A 177 16.10 -8.49 0.76
CA LEU A 177 16.17 -9.17 -0.53
C LEU A 177 14.84 -9.13 -1.31
N GLU A 178 13.69 -9.26 -0.64
CA GLU A 178 12.38 -9.22 -1.31
C GLU A 178 12.06 -7.81 -1.86
N ILE A 179 12.38 -6.75 -1.11
CA ILE A 179 12.17 -5.36 -1.57
C ILE A 179 13.12 -4.99 -2.72
N LEU A 180 14.39 -5.42 -2.66
CA LEU A 180 15.37 -5.14 -3.72
C LEU A 180 15.07 -5.91 -5.02
N LEU A 181 14.55 -7.14 -4.92
CA LEU A 181 14.14 -7.92 -6.10
C LEU A 181 12.94 -7.29 -6.81
N TYR A 182 12.00 -6.69 -6.08
CA TYR A 182 10.88 -5.96 -6.68
C TYR A 182 11.35 -4.71 -7.45
N HIS A 183 12.30 -3.95 -6.92
CA HIS A 183 12.85 -2.79 -7.63
C HIS A 183 13.55 -3.17 -8.94
N HIS A 184 14.21 -4.33 -9.00
CA HIS A 184 14.97 -4.74 -10.19
C HIS A 184 14.09 -5.31 -11.32
N ASN A 185 12.86 -5.74 -11.02
CA ASN A 185 11.92 -6.26 -12.02
C ASN A 185 10.99 -5.18 -12.62
N LEU A 186 11.08 -3.94 -12.13
CA LEU A 186 10.29 -2.79 -12.61
C LEU A 186 11.09 -1.87 -13.56
N GLU A 187 12.38 -2.17 -13.82
CA GLU A 187 13.22 -1.52 -14.84
C GLU A 187 13.36 -2.41 -16.10
#